data_AF-A0A5D2H4T9-F1
#
_entry.id   AF-A0A5D2H4T9-F1
#
_cell.length_a   1.000
_cell.length_b   1.000
_cell.length_c   1.000
_cell.angle_alpha   90.00
_cell.angle_beta   90.00
_cell.angle_gamma   90.00
#
_symmetry.space_group_name_H-M   'P 1'
#
loop_
_entity.id
_entity.type
_entity.pdbx_description
1 polymer ?
#
loop_
_entity_poly.entity_id
_entity_poly.type
_entity_poly.pdbx_seq_one_letter_code
_entity_poly.pdbx_strand_id
1 'polypeptide(L)'
;MEKGDQGKEDSRDRISELTDEILFIILSFLTLKEVANICFLSRRSKILWPLIVALNFDASNTLGELRRNGRLRKKKRTWYINWVNHVLESHKGSTLYEFRVCFDLDWTCRHDIDSWFCFAISKRVRKLELDFEEVAEETWPPGLRSYSLTKSCFNYIRTPQGLSCIGLLDSLCLRFVKVSGEVLEHFLLHCPLLEKLVVEWSKNLVTLNIASSSPLRLRYLEIRSCLALQNLEISAPNLQSFLYYGQKVALHIENAPLLTDVLIGGNLDDEPAFAFCPLSGYLCQLKTLTLEMSAYNMTFPNFPELTNLKHLAVSA
;
A
#
# COMPACT_ATOMS: atom_id res chain seq x y z
N MET A 1 27.58 -7.49 -64.80
CA MET A 1 26.35 -6.89 -64.22
C MET A 1 25.81 -7.87 -63.20
N GLU A 2 26.27 -7.76 -61.97
CA GLU A 2 25.73 -8.49 -60.82
C GLU A 2 24.35 -7.92 -60.49
N LYS A 3 23.32 -8.76 -60.56
CA LYS A 3 22.02 -8.44 -59.97
C LYS A 3 22.07 -8.90 -58.52
N GLY A 4 22.15 -7.94 -57.60
CA GLY A 4 22.03 -8.17 -56.18
C GLY A 4 20.67 -8.76 -55.84
N ASP A 5 20.69 -9.91 -55.16
CA ASP A 5 19.55 -10.53 -54.52
C ASP A 5 19.23 -9.74 -53.24
N GLN A 6 18.23 -8.87 -53.30
CA GLN A 6 17.70 -8.22 -52.11
C GLN A 6 16.77 -9.20 -51.40
N GLY A 7 17.32 -9.91 -50.41
CA GLY A 7 16.56 -10.66 -49.44
C GLY A 7 15.53 -9.74 -48.76
N LYS A 8 14.26 -9.90 -49.10
CA LYS A 8 13.16 -9.43 -48.27
C LYS A 8 13.12 -10.32 -47.03
N GLU A 9 13.75 -9.87 -45.95
CA GLU A 9 13.39 -10.35 -44.62
C GLU A 9 11.92 -10.00 -44.39
N ASP A 10 11.07 -10.99 -44.64
CA ASP A 10 9.69 -11.00 -44.20
C ASP A 10 9.73 -10.94 -42.67
N SER A 11 9.59 -9.74 -42.10
CA SER A 11 9.55 -9.53 -40.66
C SER A 11 8.24 -10.12 -40.13
N ARG A 12 8.21 -11.44 -39.99
CA ARG A 12 7.03 -12.18 -39.51
C ARG A 12 6.67 -11.63 -38.14
N ASP A 13 5.43 -11.17 -38.00
CA ASP A 13 4.89 -10.71 -36.73
C ASP A 13 4.65 -11.91 -35.80
N ARG A 14 5.72 -12.33 -35.12
CA ARG A 14 5.70 -13.47 -34.18
C ARG A 14 4.82 -13.21 -32.95
N ILE A 15 4.44 -11.95 -32.68
CA ILE A 15 3.55 -11.61 -31.56
C ILE A 15 2.12 -12.00 -31.92
N SER A 16 1.73 -11.87 -33.19
CA SER A 16 0.42 -12.31 -33.67
C SER A 16 0.22 -13.83 -33.59
N GLU A 17 1.31 -14.61 -33.56
CA GLU A 17 1.32 -16.08 -33.46
C GLU A 17 1.15 -16.60 -32.02
N LEU A 18 1.27 -15.74 -31.00
CA LEU A 18 1.12 -16.14 -29.60
C LEU A 18 -0.32 -16.56 -29.29
N THR A 19 -0.50 -17.51 -28.37
CA THR A 19 -1.82 -17.88 -27.84
C THR A 19 -2.41 -16.77 -26.97
N ASP A 20 -3.74 -16.77 -26.79
CA ASP A 20 -4.40 -15.80 -25.92
C ASP A 20 -3.91 -15.89 -24.46
N GLU A 21 -3.55 -17.09 -24.00
CA GLU A 21 -2.98 -17.32 -22.66
C GLU A 21 -1.62 -16.62 -22.50
N ILE A 22 -0.71 -16.78 -23.46
CA ILE A 22 0.60 -16.14 -23.40
C ILE A 22 0.46 -14.62 -23.54
N LEU A 23 -0.42 -14.16 -24.43
CA LEU A 23 -0.70 -12.74 -24.60
C LEU A 23 -1.29 -12.14 -23.32
N PHE A 24 -2.19 -12.86 -22.64
CA PHE A 24 -2.73 -12.47 -21.34
C PHE A 24 -1.64 -12.35 -20.27
N ILE A 25 -0.74 -13.34 -20.19
CA ILE A 25 0.41 -13.31 -19.26
C ILE A 25 1.27 -12.07 -19.55
N ILE A 26 1.61 -11.80 -20.82
CA ILE A 26 2.38 -10.60 -21.20
C ILE A 26 1.67 -9.33 -20.75
N LEU A 27 0.38 -9.18 -21.06
CA LEU A 27 -0.40 -8.01 -20.67
C LEU A 27 -0.48 -7.82 -19.15
N SER A 28 -0.45 -8.91 -18.37
CA SER A 28 -0.47 -8.85 -16.90
C SER A 28 0.79 -8.28 -16.27
N PHE A 29 1.92 -8.24 -17.00
CA PHE A 29 3.18 -7.63 -16.56
C PHE A 29 3.32 -6.16 -16.96
N LEU A 30 2.39 -5.62 -17.75
CA LEU A 30 2.47 -4.27 -18.28
C LEU A 30 1.69 -3.29 -17.41
N THR A 31 2.09 -2.02 -17.45
CA THR A 31 1.30 -0.93 -16.88
C THR A 31 -0.01 -0.75 -17.64
N LEU A 32 -1.05 -0.23 -16.98
CA LEU A 32 -2.33 0.04 -17.65
C LEU A 32 -2.19 0.97 -18.88
N LYS A 33 -1.20 1.86 -18.86
CA LYS A 33 -0.87 2.73 -20.00
C LYS A 33 -0.31 1.93 -21.19
N GLU A 34 0.60 1.00 -20.94
CA GLU A 34 1.15 0.12 -21.97
C GLU A 34 0.09 -0.84 -22.51
N VAL A 35 -0.72 -1.42 -21.63
CA VAL A 35 -1.88 -2.23 -22.01
C VAL A 35 -2.80 -1.45 -22.93
N ALA A 36 -3.14 -0.20 -22.59
CA ALA A 36 -3.98 0.65 -23.43
C ALA A 36 -3.37 0.88 -24.82
N ASN A 37 -2.06 1.14 -24.89
CA ASN A 37 -1.34 1.30 -26.17
C ASN A 37 -1.36 0.01 -27.01
N ILE A 38 -1.17 -1.16 -26.38
CA ILE A 38 -1.22 -2.44 -27.08
C ILE A 38 -2.64 -2.77 -27.53
N CYS A 39 -3.66 -2.50 -26.71
CA CYS A 39 -5.06 -2.66 -27.07
C CYS A 39 -5.50 -1.76 -28.23
N PHE A 40 -4.86 -0.60 -28.40
CA PHE A 40 -5.07 0.26 -29.57
C PHE A 40 -4.55 -0.40 -30.86
N LEU A 41 -3.44 -1.12 -30.78
CA LEU A 41 -2.79 -1.78 -31.92
C LEU A 41 -3.34 -3.19 -32.21
N SER A 42 -3.85 -3.88 -31.19
CA SER A 42 -4.26 -5.30 -31.26
C SER A 42 -5.70 -5.51 -30.81
N ARG A 43 -6.53 -6.02 -31.72
CA ARG A 43 -7.92 -6.42 -31.42
C ARG A 43 -7.99 -7.56 -30.39
N ARG A 44 -7.05 -8.50 -30.43
CA ARG A 44 -6.98 -9.62 -29.48
C ARG A 44 -6.68 -9.13 -28.07
N SER A 45 -5.70 -8.24 -27.92
CA SER A 45 -5.39 -7.60 -26.63
C SER A 45 -6.58 -6.81 -26.10
N LYS A 46 -7.35 -6.14 -26.98
CA LYS A 46 -8.59 -5.44 -26.60
C LYS A 46 -9.66 -6.38 -26.00
N ILE A 47 -9.66 -7.65 -26.38
CA ILE A 47 -10.58 -8.66 -25.84
C ILE A 47 -10.07 -9.19 -24.49
N LEU A 48 -8.75 -9.33 -24.33
CA LEU A 48 -8.13 -9.95 -23.15
C LEU A 48 -7.89 -8.99 -21.99
N TRP A 49 -7.66 -7.69 -22.26
CA TRP A 49 -7.34 -6.73 -21.20
C TRP A 49 -8.36 -6.67 -20.05
N PRO A 50 -9.68 -6.83 -20.25
CA PRO A 50 -10.66 -6.78 -19.17
C PRO A 50 -10.47 -7.88 -18.12
N LEU A 51 -9.65 -8.89 -18.40
CA LEU A 51 -9.33 -10.00 -17.50
C LEU A 51 -8.07 -9.75 -16.67
N ILE A 52 -7.32 -8.67 -16.94
CA ILE A 52 -6.07 -8.37 -16.23
C ILE A 52 -6.34 -8.26 -14.74
N VAL A 53 -5.50 -8.93 -13.95
CA VAL A 53 -5.68 -9.07 -12.50
C VAL A 53 -4.94 -8.00 -11.70
N ALA A 54 -4.03 -7.24 -12.32
CA ALA A 54 -3.30 -6.14 -11.70
C ALA A 54 -3.78 -4.81 -12.27
N LEU A 55 -4.53 -4.05 -11.47
CA LEU A 55 -4.98 -2.70 -11.80
C LEU A 55 -4.16 -1.69 -11.01
N ASN A 56 -3.07 -1.22 -11.62
CA ASN A 56 -2.18 -0.24 -11.03
C ASN A 56 -2.39 1.13 -11.67
N PHE A 57 -3.04 2.02 -10.93
CA PHE A 57 -3.36 3.39 -11.29
C PHE A 57 -2.34 4.39 -10.72
N ASP A 58 -1.06 4.02 -10.62
CA ASP A 58 0.00 4.96 -10.26
C ASP A 58 0.18 6.02 -11.36
N ALA A 59 -0.05 7.29 -10.99
CA ALA A 59 0.14 8.43 -11.87
C ALA A 59 1.24 9.38 -11.37
N SER A 60 2.35 8.82 -10.86
CA SER A 60 3.54 9.55 -10.37
C SER A 60 4.05 10.63 -11.33
N ASN A 61 4.06 10.37 -12.64
CA ASN A 61 4.45 11.38 -13.63
C ASN A 61 3.53 12.61 -13.60
N THR A 62 2.22 12.38 -13.50
CA THR A 62 1.22 13.45 -13.39
C THR A 62 1.29 14.15 -12.03
N LEU A 63 1.64 13.43 -10.96
CA LEU A 63 1.91 14.03 -9.64
C LEU A 63 3.13 14.94 -9.68
N GLY A 64 4.19 14.56 -10.40
CA GLY A 64 5.37 15.42 -10.61
C GLY A 64 5.03 16.73 -11.33
N GLU A 65 4.13 16.70 -12.32
CA GLU A 65 3.61 17.92 -12.95
C GLU A 65 2.78 18.76 -11.99
N LEU A 66 1.98 18.09 -11.15
CA LEU A 66 1.13 18.75 -10.17
C LEU A 66 1.95 19.49 -9.10
N ARG A 67 3.03 18.86 -8.61
CA ARG A 67 4.02 19.49 -7.70
C ARG A 67 4.61 20.77 -8.27
N ARG A 68 4.83 20.82 -9.59
CA ARG A 68 5.35 22.03 -10.28
C ARG A 68 4.29 23.09 -10.52
N ASN A 69 3.01 22.69 -10.65
CA ASN A 69 1.91 23.61 -10.95
C ASN A 69 0.59 23.14 -10.33
N GLY A 70 0.40 23.49 -9.05
CA GLY A 70 -0.82 23.17 -8.30
C GLY A 70 -2.12 23.72 -8.90
N ARG A 71 -2.06 24.72 -9.80
CA ARG A 71 -3.26 25.25 -10.49
C ARG A 71 -3.95 24.21 -11.37
N LEU A 72 -3.24 23.16 -11.78
CA LEU A 72 -3.78 22.07 -12.59
C LEU A 72 -4.49 20.99 -11.76
N ARG A 73 -4.46 21.07 -10.41
CA ARG A 73 -4.99 20.04 -9.49
C ARG A 73 -6.37 19.56 -9.86
N LYS A 74 -7.33 20.49 -9.97
CA LYS A 74 -8.73 20.15 -10.27
C LYS A 74 -8.86 19.42 -11.62
N LYS A 75 -8.21 19.94 -12.67
CA LYS A 75 -8.26 19.35 -14.01
C LYS A 75 -7.64 17.96 -14.04
N LYS A 76 -6.49 17.78 -13.39
CA LYS A 76 -5.76 16.50 -13.34
C LYS A 76 -6.50 15.45 -12.51
N ARG A 77 -7.13 15.85 -11.39
CA ARG A 77 -8.03 14.98 -10.61
C ARG A 77 -9.23 14.52 -11.42
N THR A 78 -9.94 15.42 -12.10
CA THR A 78 -11.08 15.03 -12.94
C THR A 78 -10.66 14.07 -14.05
N TRP A 79 -9.52 14.32 -14.70
CA TRP A 79 -8.98 13.40 -15.69
C TRP A 79 -8.66 12.02 -15.09
N TYR A 80 -7.98 11.99 -13.94
CA TYR A 80 -7.60 10.76 -13.25
C TYR A 80 -8.82 9.93 -12.85
N ILE A 81 -9.82 10.58 -12.22
CA ILE A 81 -11.07 9.94 -11.82
C ILE A 81 -11.80 9.33 -13.02
N ASN A 82 -11.96 10.09 -14.10
CA ASN A 82 -12.62 9.60 -15.31
C ASN A 82 -11.86 8.42 -15.92
N TRP A 83 -10.53 8.46 -15.90
CA TRP A 83 -9.70 7.36 -16.37
C TRP A 83 -9.89 6.10 -15.53
N VAL A 84 -9.81 6.21 -14.20
CA VAL A 84 -10.04 5.08 -13.28
C VAL A 84 -11.44 4.52 -13.52
N ASN A 85 -12.49 5.36 -13.44
CA ASN A 85 -13.88 4.94 -13.63
C ASN A 85 -14.09 4.19 -14.96
N HIS A 86 -13.55 4.72 -16.06
CA HIS A 86 -13.66 4.07 -17.37
C HIS A 86 -13.02 2.67 -17.41
N VAL A 87 -11.86 2.51 -16.75
CA VAL A 87 -11.18 1.21 -16.64
C VAL A 87 -12.01 0.24 -15.79
N LEU A 88 -12.56 0.69 -14.65
CA LEU A 88 -13.35 -0.16 -13.76
C LEU A 88 -14.66 -0.62 -14.42
N GLU A 89 -15.35 0.27 -15.13
CA GLU A 89 -16.59 -0.04 -15.88
C GLU A 89 -16.37 -1.12 -16.94
N SER A 90 -15.18 -1.14 -17.54
CA SER A 90 -14.87 -2.07 -18.61
C SER A 90 -14.25 -3.39 -18.12
N HIS A 91 -13.84 -3.47 -16.85
CA HIS A 91 -13.19 -4.64 -16.28
C HIS A 91 -14.17 -5.80 -16.03
N LYS A 92 -13.83 -6.99 -16.53
CA LYS A 92 -14.69 -8.18 -16.49
C LYS A 92 -14.12 -9.31 -15.63
N GLY A 93 -12.87 -9.22 -15.19
CA GLY A 93 -12.26 -10.22 -14.33
C GLY A 93 -13.04 -10.39 -13.03
N SER A 94 -13.12 -11.62 -12.51
CA SER A 94 -13.82 -11.91 -11.25
C SER A 94 -12.95 -11.69 -10.01
N THR A 95 -11.62 -11.65 -10.20
CA THR A 95 -10.65 -11.47 -9.13
C THR A 95 -9.60 -10.44 -9.49
N LEU A 96 -9.02 -9.80 -8.48
CA LEU A 96 -7.85 -8.93 -8.63
C LEU A 96 -6.70 -9.43 -7.75
N TYR A 97 -5.52 -9.53 -8.35
CA TYR A 97 -4.29 -9.70 -7.61
C TYR A 97 -3.87 -8.36 -6.97
N GLU A 98 -3.96 -7.26 -7.70
CA GLU A 98 -3.55 -5.94 -7.23
C GLU A 98 -4.55 -4.88 -7.64
N PHE A 99 -4.88 -3.99 -6.71
CA PHE A 99 -5.61 -2.76 -6.93
C PHE A 99 -4.87 -1.63 -6.23
N ARG A 100 -4.22 -0.78 -7.02
CA ARG A 100 -3.39 0.32 -6.52
C ARG A 100 -3.87 1.64 -7.08
N VAL A 101 -4.22 2.57 -6.20
CA VAL A 101 -4.60 3.95 -6.55
C VAL A 101 -3.62 4.88 -5.85
N CYS A 102 -2.76 5.53 -6.61
CA CYS A 102 -1.76 6.47 -6.10
C CYS A 102 -1.90 7.80 -6.84
N PHE A 103 -2.57 8.76 -6.19
CA PHE A 103 -2.81 10.10 -6.73
C PHE A 103 -3.25 11.10 -5.66
N ASP A 104 -3.00 12.39 -5.90
CA ASP A 104 -3.44 13.49 -5.04
C ASP A 104 -4.97 13.58 -5.08
N LEU A 105 -5.60 12.94 -4.10
CA LEU A 105 -7.04 12.83 -3.91
C LEU A 105 -7.40 13.18 -2.47
N ASP A 106 -8.62 13.65 -2.28
CA ASP A 106 -9.05 14.15 -0.98
C ASP A 106 -10.55 13.90 -0.77
N TRP A 107 -11.12 14.39 0.32
CA TRP A 107 -12.53 14.18 0.68
C TRP A 107 -13.52 14.63 -0.39
N THR A 108 -13.13 15.55 -1.29
CA THR A 108 -14.00 16.00 -2.40
C THR A 108 -14.27 14.89 -3.41
N CYS A 109 -13.39 13.89 -3.47
CA CYS A 109 -13.48 12.71 -4.34
C CYS A 109 -14.04 11.48 -3.63
N ARG A 110 -14.63 11.64 -2.42
CA ARG A 110 -15.07 10.52 -1.56
C ARG A 110 -15.98 9.51 -2.26
N HIS A 111 -16.87 9.95 -3.14
CA HIS A 111 -17.83 9.06 -3.78
C HIS A 111 -17.16 8.12 -4.77
N ASP A 112 -16.20 8.63 -5.55
CA ASP A 112 -15.39 7.82 -6.45
C ASP A 112 -14.50 6.86 -5.65
N ILE A 113 -13.79 7.36 -4.62
CA ILE A 113 -12.91 6.53 -3.79
C ILE A 113 -13.69 5.40 -3.09
N ASP A 114 -14.86 5.70 -2.51
CA ASP A 114 -15.73 4.69 -1.89
C ASP A 114 -16.16 3.62 -2.91
N SER A 115 -16.50 4.05 -4.13
CA SER A 115 -16.85 3.15 -5.23
C SER A 115 -15.68 2.25 -5.62
N TRP A 116 -14.48 2.82 -5.75
CA TRP A 116 -13.26 2.09 -6.10
C TRP A 116 -12.87 1.07 -5.03
N PHE A 117 -12.97 1.47 -3.76
CA PHE A 117 -12.75 0.57 -2.63
C PHE A 117 -13.74 -0.60 -2.69
N CYS A 118 -15.05 -0.33 -2.79
CA CYS A 118 -16.07 -1.37 -2.88
C CYS A 118 -15.87 -2.25 -4.12
N PHE A 119 -15.47 -1.70 -5.26
CA PHE A 119 -15.11 -2.44 -6.46
C PHE A 119 -13.97 -3.42 -6.18
N ALA A 120 -12.84 -2.95 -5.62
CA ALA A 120 -11.68 -3.79 -5.34
C ALA A 120 -12.04 -4.95 -4.40
N ILE A 121 -12.81 -4.67 -3.34
CA ILE A 121 -13.31 -5.69 -2.42
C ILE A 121 -14.23 -6.67 -3.16
N SER A 122 -15.18 -6.20 -3.97
CA SER A 122 -16.09 -7.06 -4.73
C SER A 122 -15.36 -8.04 -5.67
N LYS A 123 -14.17 -7.63 -6.14
CA LYS A 123 -13.24 -8.44 -6.95
C LYS A 123 -12.23 -9.24 -6.11
N ARG A 124 -12.48 -9.44 -4.82
CA ARG A 124 -11.65 -10.27 -3.92
C ARG A 124 -10.16 -9.94 -4.01
N VAL A 125 -9.84 -8.66 -3.99
CA VAL A 125 -8.47 -8.17 -4.18
C VAL A 125 -7.50 -8.79 -3.18
N ARG A 126 -6.31 -9.18 -3.64
CA ARG A 126 -5.22 -9.67 -2.78
C ARG A 126 -4.35 -8.54 -2.23
N LYS A 127 -3.95 -7.59 -3.07
CA LYS A 127 -3.17 -6.41 -2.70
C LYS A 127 -3.99 -5.14 -2.92
N LEU A 128 -4.37 -4.46 -1.84
CA LEU A 128 -5.07 -3.18 -1.89
C LEU A 128 -4.14 -2.07 -1.43
N GLU A 129 -3.87 -1.10 -2.31
CA GLU A 129 -3.09 0.08 -1.99
C GLU A 129 -3.85 1.35 -2.35
N LEU A 130 -4.11 2.19 -1.35
CA LEU A 130 -4.65 3.53 -1.50
C LEU A 130 -3.63 4.52 -0.96
N ASP A 131 -3.11 5.36 -1.84
CA ASP A 131 -2.15 6.41 -1.52
C ASP A 131 -2.63 7.75 -2.07
N PHE A 132 -2.99 8.64 -1.15
CA PHE A 132 -3.57 9.94 -1.44
C PHE A 132 -2.70 11.11 -0.98
N GLU A 133 -1.37 10.97 -1.07
CA GLU A 133 -0.44 12.05 -0.76
C GLU A 133 -0.85 13.37 -1.44
N GLU A 134 -0.99 14.42 -0.64
CA GLU A 134 -1.29 15.77 -1.09
C GLU A 134 0.02 16.43 -1.55
N VAL A 135 0.16 16.64 -2.85
CA VAL A 135 1.42 17.12 -3.46
C VAL A 135 1.33 18.54 -4.01
N ALA A 136 0.11 19.05 -4.17
CA ALA A 136 -0.15 20.38 -4.75
C ALA A 136 -0.17 21.53 -3.73
N GLU A 137 -0.36 21.24 -2.45
CA GLU A 137 -0.44 22.24 -1.38
C GLU A 137 0.85 22.22 -0.57
N GLU A 138 1.53 23.37 -0.46
CA GLU A 138 2.70 23.56 0.41
C GLU A 138 2.32 23.67 1.90
N THR A 139 1.02 23.61 2.22
CA THR A 139 0.54 23.78 3.59
C THR A 139 0.75 22.51 4.40
N TRP A 140 1.76 22.59 5.27
CA TRP A 140 1.94 21.66 6.38
C TRP A 140 1.02 22.03 7.56
N PRO A 141 0.40 21.07 8.26
CA PRO A 141 0.46 19.63 8.03
C PRO A 141 -0.48 19.16 6.89
N PRO A 142 -0.08 18.14 6.11
CA PRO A 142 -0.91 17.52 5.09
C PRO A 142 -2.24 17.04 5.67
N GLY A 143 -3.30 17.08 4.86
CA GLY A 143 -4.54 16.36 5.18
C GLY A 143 -5.57 17.11 6.02
N LEU A 144 -5.69 18.44 5.91
CA LEU A 144 -6.95 19.10 6.25
C LEU A 144 -8.10 18.50 5.43
N ARG A 145 -7.81 18.18 4.16
CA ARG A 145 -8.75 17.63 3.20
C ARG A 145 -8.66 16.12 3.03
N SER A 146 -7.83 15.39 3.78
CA SER A 146 -7.62 13.96 3.50
C SER A 146 -8.91 13.15 3.57
N TYR A 147 -9.01 12.18 2.65
CA TYR A 147 -10.11 11.23 2.58
C TYR A 147 -10.18 10.38 3.87
N SER A 148 -11.40 10.09 4.31
CA SER A 148 -11.67 9.18 5.41
C SER A 148 -12.44 8.00 4.89
N LEU A 149 -11.97 6.80 5.22
CA LEU A 149 -12.71 5.59 4.90
C LEU A 149 -14.09 5.68 5.55
N THR A 150 -15.13 5.62 4.72
CA THR A 150 -16.48 5.98 5.16
C THR A 150 -17.16 4.84 5.90
N LYS A 151 -18.17 5.19 6.70
CA LYS A 151 -19.04 4.21 7.34
C LYS A 151 -19.71 3.27 6.32
N SER A 152 -20.00 3.74 5.11
CA SER A 152 -20.53 2.90 4.02
C SER A 152 -19.54 1.82 3.59
N CYS A 153 -18.27 2.17 3.37
CA CYS A 153 -17.22 1.19 3.06
C CYS A 153 -17.05 0.17 4.20
N PHE A 154 -17.05 0.65 5.44
CA PHE A 154 -16.94 -0.23 6.59
C PHE A 154 -18.14 -1.17 6.75
N ASN A 155 -19.36 -0.66 6.56
CA ASN A 155 -20.56 -1.49 6.57
C ASN A 155 -20.52 -2.55 5.44
N TYR A 156 -20.01 -2.19 4.26
CA TYR A 156 -19.90 -3.12 3.13
C TYR A 156 -19.02 -4.32 3.48
N ILE A 157 -17.82 -4.11 4.05
CA ILE A 157 -16.91 -5.21 4.42
C ILE A 157 -17.41 -6.05 5.61
N ARG A 158 -18.42 -5.57 6.35
CA ARG A 158 -19.11 -6.30 7.43
C ARG A 158 -20.30 -7.12 6.93
N THR A 159 -20.78 -6.88 5.71
CA THR A 159 -21.84 -7.73 5.14
C THR A 159 -21.32 -9.15 4.88
N PRO A 160 -22.18 -10.19 4.86
CA PRO A 160 -21.75 -11.55 4.53
C PRO A 160 -21.01 -11.63 3.18
N GLN A 161 -21.46 -10.85 2.19
CA GLN A 161 -20.80 -10.76 0.90
C GLN A 161 -19.41 -10.11 1.02
N GLY A 162 -19.31 -8.95 1.68
CA GLY A 162 -18.04 -8.27 1.91
C GLY A 162 -17.03 -9.14 2.66
N LEU A 163 -17.47 -9.83 3.72
CA LEU A 163 -16.66 -10.77 4.49
C LEU A 163 -16.11 -11.90 3.60
N SER A 164 -16.94 -12.48 2.73
CA SER A 164 -16.50 -13.51 1.79
C SER A 164 -15.48 -13.00 0.77
N CYS A 165 -15.48 -11.68 0.52
CA CYS A 165 -14.66 -11.03 -0.47
C CYS A 165 -13.29 -10.59 0.06
N ILE A 166 -13.20 -10.15 1.32
CA ILE A 166 -11.94 -9.69 1.93
C ILE A 166 -11.00 -10.84 2.33
N GLY A 167 -11.50 -12.08 2.43
CA GLY A 167 -10.72 -13.20 2.95
C GLY A 167 -9.45 -13.57 2.16
N LEU A 168 -9.29 -13.07 0.93
CA LEU A 168 -8.08 -13.28 0.11
C LEU A 168 -7.04 -12.17 0.23
N LEU A 169 -7.32 -11.11 0.99
CA LEU A 169 -6.42 -9.97 1.15
C LEU A 169 -5.13 -10.41 1.86
N ASP A 170 -3.99 -10.19 1.20
CA ASP A 170 -2.65 -10.47 1.71
C ASP A 170 -1.82 -9.22 1.99
N SER A 171 -2.16 -8.09 1.35
CA SER A 171 -1.49 -6.80 1.56
C SER A 171 -2.50 -5.67 1.60
N LEU A 172 -2.48 -4.90 2.69
CA LEU A 172 -3.25 -3.67 2.85
C LEU A 172 -2.29 -2.49 3.08
N CYS A 173 -2.29 -1.54 2.15
CA CYS A 173 -1.51 -0.32 2.23
C CYS A 173 -2.44 0.90 2.17
N LEU A 174 -2.47 1.69 3.24
CA LEU A 174 -3.29 2.89 3.36
C LEU A 174 -2.39 4.07 3.72
N ARG A 175 -2.06 4.92 2.74
CA ARG A 175 -1.23 6.11 2.91
C ARG A 175 -2.08 7.36 2.70
N PHE A 176 -2.02 8.29 3.65
CA PHE A 176 -2.81 9.53 3.64
C PHE A 176 -4.34 9.29 3.63
N VAL A 177 -4.76 8.14 4.17
CA VAL A 177 -6.18 7.76 4.37
C VAL A 177 -6.49 7.80 5.86
N LYS A 178 -7.53 8.55 6.27
CA LYS A 178 -8.03 8.49 7.64
C LYS A 178 -8.79 7.19 7.85
N VAL A 179 -8.22 6.29 8.66
CA VAL A 179 -8.77 4.99 9.05
C VAL A 179 -8.66 4.81 10.56
N SER A 180 -9.70 4.27 11.21
CA SER A 180 -9.70 3.98 12.64
C SER A 180 -9.14 2.59 12.96
N GLY A 181 -8.75 2.38 14.22
CA GLY A 181 -8.34 1.07 14.73
C GLY A 181 -9.38 -0.01 14.47
N GLU A 182 -10.67 0.28 14.73
CA GLU A 182 -11.78 -0.67 14.51
C GLU A 182 -11.80 -1.25 13.09
N VAL A 183 -11.52 -0.44 12.07
CA VAL A 183 -11.53 -0.92 10.68
C VAL A 183 -10.31 -1.80 10.41
N LEU A 184 -9.13 -1.42 10.90
CA LEU A 184 -7.91 -2.21 10.74
C LEU A 184 -8.01 -3.55 11.47
N GLU A 185 -8.53 -3.53 12.70
CA GLU A 185 -8.81 -4.71 13.52
C GLU A 185 -9.81 -5.63 12.83
N HIS A 186 -10.83 -5.09 12.16
CA HIS A 186 -11.76 -5.87 11.34
C HIS A 186 -11.03 -6.61 10.20
N PHE A 187 -10.10 -5.95 9.51
CA PHE A 187 -9.28 -6.63 8.50
C PHE A 187 -8.37 -7.69 9.11
N LEU A 188 -7.70 -7.41 10.22
CA LEU A 188 -6.83 -8.36 10.91
C LEU A 188 -7.60 -9.60 11.37
N LEU A 189 -8.84 -9.43 11.86
CA LEU A 189 -9.70 -10.51 12.32
C LEU A 189 -10.22 -11.39 11.18
N HIS A 190 -10.63 -10.78 10.07
CA HIS A 190 -11.36 -11.44 8.98
C HIS A 190 -10.54 -11.74 7.72
N CYS A 191 -9.26 -11.32 7.66
CA CYS A 191 -8.34 -11.61 6.55
C CYS A 191 -7.23 -12.56 7.01
N PRO A 192 -7.46 -13.89 7.01
CA PRO A 192 -6.50 -14.87 7.54
C PRO A 192 -5.20 -14.96 6.72
N LEU A 193 -5.17 -14.38 5.52
CA LEU A 193 -4.03 -14.35 4.63
C LEU A 193 -3.23 -13.05 4.69
N LEU A 194 -3.62 -12.08 5.53
CA LEU A 194 -2.97 -10.78 5.59
C LEU A 194 -1.52 -10.93 6.10
N GLU A 195 -0.55 -10.69 5.21
CA GLU A 195 0.88 -10.75 5.49
C GLU A 195 1.48 -9.35 5.66
N LYS A 196 0.90 -8.32 5.03
CA LYS A 196 1.42 -6.95 5.04
C LYS A 196 0.34 -5.94 5.42
N LEU A 197 0.63 -5.12 6.43
CA LEU A 197 -0.18 -3.96 6.80
C LEU A 197 0.69 -2.70 6.84
N VAL A 198 0.31 -1.70 6.06
CA VAL A 198 0.94 -0.38 6.05
C VAL A 198 -0.10 0.68 6.30
N VAL A 199 0.11 1.51 7.31
CA VAL A 199 -0.73 2.68 7.59
C VAL A 199 0.14 3.90 7.77
N GLU A 200 -0.09 4.89 6.93
CA GLU A 200 0.68 6.13 6.94
C GLU A 200 -0.27 7.33 6.98
N TRP A 201 0.05 8.32 7.82
CA TRP A 201 -0.67 9.60 7.90
C TRP A 201 -2.18 9.47 8.23
N SER A 202 -2.56 8.45 9.01
CA SER A 202 -3.94 8.29 9.47
C SER A 202 -4.23 9.10 10.75
N LYS A 203 -5.08 10.13 10.63
CA LYS A 203 -5.49 10.98 11.77
C LYS A 203 -6.59 10.38 12.66
N ASN A 204 -7.24 9.30 12.22
CA ASN A 204 -8.30 8.64 12.99
C ASN A 204 -7.79 7.40 13.75
N LEU A 205 -6.51 7.05 13.59
CA LEU A 205 -5.90 5.91 14.24
C LEU A 205 -5.43 6.32 15.64
N VAL A 206 -6.26 6.09 16.65
CA VAL A 206 -5.95 6.42 18.06
C VAL A 206 -5.37 5.23 18.80
N THR A 207 -5.93 4.05 18.56
CA THR A 207 -5.49 2.77 19.12
C THR A 207 -5.43 1.75 18.02
N LEU A 208 -4.47 0.84 18.09
CA LEU A 208 -4.41 -0.32 17.20
C LEU A 208 -4.05 -1.55 18.03
N ASN A 209 -4.99 -2.50 18.10
CA ASN A 209 -4.73 -3.79 18.71
C ASN A 209 -4.48 -4.87 17.64
N ILE A 210 -3.25 -5.36 17.59
CA ILE A 210 -2.85 -6.49 16.75
C ILE A 210 -2.80 -7.74 17.63
N ALA A 211 -3.93 -8.05 18.25
CA ALA A 211 -4.19 -9.33 18.90
C ALA A 211 -5.53 -9.83 18.35
N SER A 212 -5.46 -10.80 17.43
CA SER A 212 -6.67 -11.42 16.89
C SER A 212 -6.85 -12.81 17.50
N SER A 213 -8.11 -13.18 17.78
CA SER A 213 -8.49 -14.53 18.18
C SER A 213 -8.25 -15.58 17.08
N SER A 214 -7.79 -15.16 15.89
CA SER A 214 -7.46 -15.99 14.73
C SER A 214 -5.93 -16.00 14.48
N PRO A 215 -5.37 -17.06 13.88
CA PRO A 215 -3.93 -17.14 13.63
C PRO A 215 -3.50 -16.10 12.58
N LEU A 216 -2.93 -14.99 13.05
CA LEU A 216 -2.39 -13.92 12.21
C LEU A 216 -1.19 -14.40 11.39
N ARG A 217 -1.23 -14.17 10.07
CA ARG A 217 -0.10 -14.39 9.15
C ARG A 217 0.73 -13.12 8.90
N LEU A 218 0.47 -12.07 9.68
CA LEU A 218 1.13 -10.78 9.51
C LEU A 218 2.65 -10.94 9.67
N ARG A 219 3.39 -10.58 8.63
CA ARG A 219 4.86 -10.61 8.54
C ARG A 219 5.47 -9.23 8.52
N TYR A 220 4.74 -8.25 7.98
CA TYR A 220 5.20 -6.88 7.83
C TYR A 220 4.16 -5.90 8.37
N LEU A 221 4.58 -5.07 9.31
CA LEU A 221 3.80 -3.97 9.87
C LEU A 221 4.56 -2.67 9.72
N GLU A 222 3.98 -1.68 9.06
CA GLU A 222 4.51 -0.31 9.00
C GLU A 222 3.43 0.68 9.47
N ILE A 223 3.76 1.46 10.50
CA ILE A 223 2.94 2.58 11.00
C ILE A 223 3.79 3.85 10.93
N ARG A 224 3.37 4.81 10.10
CA ARG A 224 4.13 6.04 9.82
C ARG A 224 3.27 7.28 10.05
N SER A 225 3.79 8.27 10.76
CA SER A 225 3.23 9.61 10.93
C SER A 225 1.74 9.63 11.33
N CYS A 226 1.29 8.67 12.14
CA CYS A 226 -0.07 8.61 12.66
C CYS A 226 -0.18 9.43 13.95
N LEU A 227 -0.34 10.76 13.81
CA LEU A 227 -0.25 11.74 14.90
C LEU A 227 -1.30 11.58 16.01
N ALA A 228 -2.40 10.86 15.76
CA ALA A 228 -3.43 10.61 16.76
C ALA A 228 -3.19 9.33 17.58
N LEU A 229 -2.20 8.52 17.19
CA LEU A 229 -1.94 7.22 17.80
C LEU A 229 -1.41 7.41 19.22
N GLN A 230 -2.00 6.67 20.15
CA GLN A 230 -1.65 6.68 21.57
C GLN A 230 -1.23 5.29 22.04
N ASN A 231 -1.93 4.23 21.60
CA ASN A 231 -1.69 2.85 22.03
C ASN A 231 -1.50 1.92 20.83
N LEU A 232 -0.44 1.10 20.88
CA LEU A 232 -0.14 0.09 19.87
C LEU A 232 0.21 -1.23 20.58
N GLU A 233 -0.69 -2.20 20.48
CA GLU A 233 -0.52 -3.54 21.04
C GLU A 233 -0.21 -4.54 19.91
N ILE A 234 0.84 -5.34 20.06
CA ILE A 234 1.31 -6.27 19.04
C ILE A 234 1.47 -7.67 19.63
N SER A 235 0.64 -8.59 19.15
CA SER A 235 0.70 -10.03 19.40
C SER A 235 0.57 -10.76 18.05
N ALA A 236 1.69 -10.84 17.34
CA ALA A 236 1.77 -11.34 15.97
C ALA A 236 2.92 -12.36 15.85
N PRO A 237 2.65 -13.67 15.99
CA PRO A 237 3.69 -14.69 16.10
C PRO A 237 4.57 -14.83 14.84
N ASN A 238 4.04 -14.42 13.68
CA ASN A 238 4.72 -14.51 12.39
C ASN A 238 5.38 -13.19 11.96
N LEU A 239 5.36 -12.16 12.80
CA LEU A 239 5.88 -10.84 12.45
C LEU A 239 7.40 -10.89 12.30
N GLN A 240 7.90 -10.43 11.14
CA GLN A 240 9.33 -10.41 10.81
C GLN A 240 9.87 -8.98 10.78
N SER A 241 9.07 -8.06 10.23
CA SER A 241 9.46 -6.66 10.08
C SER A 241 8.45 -5.73 10.76
N PHE A 242 8.95 -4.87 11.62
CA PHE A 242 8.19 -3.83 12.29
C PHE A 242 8.82 -2.46 12.04
N LEU A 243 8.08 -1.59 11.35
CA LEU A 243 8.45 -0.22 11.06
C LEU A 243 7.52 0.71 11.83
N TYR A 244 8.07 1.53 12.72
CA TYR A 244 7.34 2.58 13.38
C TYR A 244 8.07 3.91 13.19
N TYR A 245 7.37 4.89 12.63
CA TYR A 245 7.88 6.26 12.54
C TYR A 245 6.80 7.22 13.02
N GLY A 246 7.01 7.94 14.12
CA GLY A 246 6.01 8.86 14.63
C GLY A 246 6.29 9.32 16.06
N GLN A 247 5.27 9.90 16.68
CA GLN A 247 5.39 10.39 18.06
C GLN A 247 5.48 9.27 19.08
N LYS A 248 5.81 9.59 20.34
CA LYS A 248 5.78 8.64 21.44
C LYS A 248 4.40 8.00 21.61
N VAL A 249 4.37 6.66 21.73
CA VAL A 249 3.16 5.87 21.99
C VAL A 249 3.37 4.86 23.13
N ALA A 250 2.28 4.44 23.76
CA ALA A 250 2.27 3.25 24.60
C ALA A 250 2.36 2.01 23.71
N LEU A 251 3.58 1.56 23.44
CA LEU A 251 3.89 0.37 22.65
C LEU A 251 3.95 -0.86 23.58
N HIS A 252 3.22 -1.92 23.22
CA HIS A 252 3.30 -3.20 23.89
C HIS A 252 3.49 -4.32 22.86
N ILE A 253 4.53 -5.15 23.03
CA ILE A 253 4.82 -6.27 22.14
C ILE A 253 4.88 -7.55 22.98
N GLU A 254 3.81 -8.34 22.94
CA GLU A 254 3.64 -9.52 23.79
C GLU A 254 4.20 -10.79 23.14
N ASN A 255 3.97 -10.97 21.83
CA ASN A 255 4.30 -12.22 21.14
C ASN A 255 4.77 -11.96 19.68
N ALA A 256 6.09 -11.82 19.49
CA ALA A 256 6.71 -11.66 18.17
C ALA A 256 8.06 -12.41 18.03
N PRO A 257 8.10 -13.75 18.19
CA PRO A 257 9.33 -14.54 18.25
C PRO A 257 10.11 -14.57 16.92
N LEU A 258 9.50 -14.21 15.79
CA LEU A 258 10.16 -14.17 14.49
C LEU A 258 10.63 -12.76 14.08
N LEU A 259 10.51 -11.77 14.98
CA LEU A 259 10.87 -10.39 14.68
C LEU A 259 12.38 -10.26 14.44
N THR A 260 12.77 -9.87 13.24
CA THR A 260 14.17 -9.74 12.81
C THR A 260 14.55 -8.34 12.40
N ASP A 261 13.60 -7.55 11.88
CA ASP A 261 13.87 -6.25 11.29
C ASP A 261 13.01 -5.20 11.97
N VAL A 262 13.66 -4.25 12.65
CA VAL A 262 12.98 -3.18 13.36
C VAL A 262 13.51 -1.84 12.88
N LEU A 263 12.60 -0.94 12.54
CA LEU A 263 12.89 0.48 12.39
C LEU A 263 12.03 1.26 13.36
N ILE A 264 12.67 2.05 14.22
CA ILE A 264 12.00 3.02 15.08
C ILE A 264 12.50 4.41 14.71
N GLY A 265 11.58 5.30 14.35
CA GLY A 265 11.87 6.70 14.11
C GLY A 265 10.84 7.62 14.73
N GLY A 266 11.20 8.90 14.84
CA GLY A 266 10.35 9.91 15.45
C GLY A 266 10.61 11.33 14.96
N ASN A 267 9.67 12.23 15.26
CA ASN A 267 9.83 13.65 14.96
C ASN A 267 10.76 14.33 15.98
N LEU A 268 11.09 15.60 15.71
CA LEU A 268 12.15 16.39 16.37
C LEU A 268 12.19 16.30 17.91
N ASP A 269 11.07 16.10 18.59
CA ASP A 269 10.94 16.14 20.05
C ASP A 269 10.81 14.76 20.72
N ASP A 270 10.68 13.68 19.95
CA ASP A 270 10.36 12.35 20.49
C ASP A 270 11.62 11.46 20.62
N GLU A 271 11.99 11.13 21.85
CA GLU A 271 13.04 10.14 22.11
C GLU A 271 12.53 8.73 21.76
N PRO A 272 13.24 7.93 20.93
CA PRO A 272 12.86 6.54 20.64
C PRO A 272 12.96 5.63 21.86
N ALA A 273 13.46 6.15 22.99
CA ALA A 273 13.50 5.53 24.31
C ALA A 273 12.22 4.74 24.66
N PHE A 274 11.05 5.24 24.25
CA PHE A 274 9.76 4.59 24.53
C PHE A 274 9.64 3.18 23.93
N ALA A 275 10.30 2.89 22.80
CA ALA A 275 10.17 1.63 22.09
C ALA A 275 11.12 0.54 22.61
N PHE A 276 12.19 0.90 23.33
CA PHE A 276 13.22 -0.06 23.73
C PHE A 276 12.80 -0.99 24.86
N CYS A 277 12.06 -0.50 25.86
CA CYS A 277 11.52 -1.38 26.90
C CYS A 277 10.63 -2.49 26.31
N PRO A 278 9.65 -2.17 25.44
CA PRO A 278 8.85 -3.17 24.73
C PRO A 278 9.67 -4.12 23.83
N LEU A 279 10.73 -3.62 23.20
CA LEU A 279 11.57 -4.42 22.31
C LEU A 279 12.61 -5.27 23.03
N SER A 280 12.88 -5.01 24.31
CA SER A 280 13.98 -5.61 25.08
C SER A 280 14.04 -7.13 25.00
N GLY A 281 12.88 -7.81 25.04
CA GLY A 281 12.78 -9.27 24.92
C GLY A 281 13.13 -9.82 23.53
N TYR A 282 13.17 -8.97 22.49
CA TYR A 282 13.42 -9.35 21.10
C TYR A 282 14.78 -8.85 20.58
N LEU A 283 15.49 -8.01 21.33
CA LEU A 283 16.75 -7.40 20.89
C LEU A 283 17.81 -8.44 20.50
N CYS A 284 17.89 -9.56 21.22
CA CYS A 284 18.87 -10.61 20.96
C CYS A 284 18.64 -11.35 19.63
N GLN A 285 17.44 -11.32 19.05
CA GLN A 285 17.12 -12.01 17.79
C GLN A 285 17.09 -11.08 16.56
N LEU A 286 17.16 -9.76 16.77
CA LEU A 286 17.16 -8.79 15.67
C LEU A 286 18.38 -8.97 14.78
N LYS A 287 18.17 -8.92 13.47
CA LYS A 287 19.21 -8.88 12.43
C LYS A 287 19.46 -7.46 11.95
N THR A 288 18.40 -6.66 11.87
CA THR A 288 18.45 -5.27 11.42
C THR A 288 17.76 -4.39 12.45
N LEU A 289 18.47 -3.36 12.91
CA LEU A 289 17.91 -2.29 13.74
C LEU A 289 18.24 -0.96 13.08
N THR A 290 17.19 -0.23 12.68
CA THR A 290 17.31 1.12 12.14
C THR A 290 16.69 2.12 13.10
N LEU A 291 17.44 3.16 13.46
CA LEU A 291 16.97 4.24 14.32
C LEU A 291 17.02 5.54 13.51
N GLU A 292 15.85 6.07 13.17
CA GLU A 292 15.70 7.36 12.48
C GLU A 292 15.42 8.45 13.52
N MET A 293 16.45 9.18 13.94
CA MET A 293 16.41 10.08 15.09
C MET A 293 16.77 11.50 14.69
N SER A 294 16.08 12.52 15.19
CA SER A 294 16.54 13.90 15.02
C SER A 294 17.92 14.11 15.67
N ALA A 295 18.77 14.91 15.04
CA ALA A 295 20.16 15.14 15.45
C ALA A 295 20.34 15.75 16.86
N TYR A 296 19.25 16.13 17.54
CA TYR A 296 19.29 16.96 18.75
C TYR A 296 19.16 16.17 20.07
N ASN A 297 18.68 14.92 20.07
CA ASN A 297 18.46 14.11 21.28
C ASN A 297 18.96 12.66 21.14
N MET A 298 20.29 12.47 21.19
CA MET A 298 20.90 11.13 21.17
C MET A 298 21.07 10.57 22.60
N THR A 299 19.98 10.09 23.18
CA THR A 299 20.04 9.24 24.38
C THR A 299 19.79 7.79 23.97
N PHE A 300 20.88 7.02 23.83
CA PHE A 300 20.77 5.58 23.65
C PHE A 300 20.49 4.94 25.00
N PRO A 301 19.44 4.12 25.14
CA PRO A 301 19.32 3.27 26.33
C PRO A 301 20.47 2.27 26.35
N ASN A 302 20.79 1.76 27.55
CA ASN A 302 21.74 0.67 27.68
C ASN A 302 21.23 -0.55 26.92
N PHE A 303 21.89 -0.86 25.81
CA PHE A 303 21.57 -2.06 25.03
C PHE A 303 22.06 -3.30 25.77
N PRO A 304 21.25 -4.37 25.89
CA PRO A 304 21.79 -5.70 26.10
C PRO A 304 22.68 -6.08 24.91
N GLU A 305 23.54 -7.09 25.07
CA GLU A 305 24.35 -7.58 23.95
C GLU A 305 23.47 -7.98 22.76
N LEU A 306 23.63 -7.28 21.64
CA LEU A 306 22.88 -7.49 20.40
C LEU A 306 23.53 -8.61 19.59
N THR A 307 23.49 -9.84 20.12
CA THR A 307 24.30 -10.98 19.66
C THR A 307 24.05 -11.43 18.21
N ASN A 308 22.86 -11.21 17.66
CA ASN A 308 22.51 -11.58 16.28
C ASN A 308 22.46 -10.40 15.30
N LEU A 309 22.73 -9.17 15.77
CA LEU A 309 22.59 -7.98 14.96
C LEU A 309 23.67 -7.91 13.87
N LYS A 310 23.24 -7.81 12.62
CA LYS A 310 24.12 -7.70 11.45
C LYS A 310 24.21 -6.28 10.93
N HIS A 311 23.11 -5.55 11.02
CA HIS A 311 22.98 -4.20 10.49
C HIS A 311 22.39 -3.29 11.56
N LEU A 312 23.20 -2.35 12.03
CA LEU A 312 22.76 -1.21 12.83
C LEU A 312 22.88 0.04 11.97
N ALA A 313 21.77 0.70 11.70
CA ALA A 313 21.73 1.98 11.02
C ALA A 313 21.18 3.03 11.98
N VAL A 314 21.91 4.13 12.15
CA VAL A 314 21.44 5.32 12.85
C VAL A 314 21.52 6.46 11.86
N SER A 315 20.37 7.02 11.50
CA SER A 315 20.27 8.14 10.56
C SER A 315 19.50 9.29 11.18
N ALA A 316 19.87 10.51 10.76
CA ALA A 316 19.25 11.76 11.16
C ALA A 316 18.48 12.42 10.03
#